data_AF-A0A9D8WCW8-F1
#
_entry.id   AF-A0A9D8WCW8-F1
#
_cell.length_a   1.000
_cell.length_b   1.000
_cell.length_c   1.000
_cell.angle_alpha   90.00
_cell.angle_beta   90.00
_cell.angle_gamma   90.00
#
_symmetry.space_group_name_H-M   'P 1'
#
loop_
_entity.id
_entity.type
_entity.pdbx_description
1 polymer ?
#
loop_
_entity_poly.entity_id
_entity_poly.type
_entity_poly.pdbx_seq_one_letter_code
_entity_poly.pdbx_strand_id
1 'polypeptide(L)'
;MKNVQIIDGADNCTYSIYGMTQEEFDVVFAEAGQDVEFVEDLVIRLGDSEVAALLAPVWERGAVDKPDVAGIHGTLFFGLLWKKKYYPTKKDAEMVAVI
;
A
#
# COMPACT_ATOMS: atom_id res chain seq x y z
N MET A 1 -2.69 -1.01 15.01
CA MET A 1 -1.83 -0.59 13.89
C MET A 1 -1.83 -1.69 12.84
N LYS A 2 -1.88 -1.32 11.57
CA LYS A 2 -1.78 -2.20 10.41
C LYS A 2 -0.45 -1.94 9.72
N ASN A 3 0.38 -2.97 9.63
CA ASN A 3 1.65 -2.90 8.94
C ASN A 3 1.42 -2.98 7.43
N VAL A 4 1.79 -1.94 6.70
CA VAL A 4 1.65 -1.85 5.24
C VAL A 4 3.04 -1.83 4.62
N GLN A 5 3.30 -2.78 3.73
CA GLN A 5 4.51 -2.77 2.92
C GLN A 5 4.35 -1.74 1.80
N ILE A 6 5.36 -0.90 1.60
CA ILE A 6 5.37 0.08 0.51
C ILE A 6 6.48 -0.30 -0.46
N ILE A 7 6.12 -0.38 -1.74
CA ILE A 7 7.05 -0.72 -2.82
C ILE A 7 6.93 0.35 -3.90
N ASP A 8 8.03 1.06 -4.15
CA ASP A 8 8.10 2.09 -5.18
C ASP A 8 8.80 1.60 -6.45
N GLY A 9 8.73 2.41 -7.51
CA GLY A 9 9.27 2.09 -8.82
C GLY A 9 10.77 2.34 -9.00
N ALA A 10 11.48 2.87 -8.00
CA ALA A 10 12.92 3.09 -8.09
C ALA A 10 13.68 1.76 -8.05
N ASP A 11 14.78 1.69 -8.82
CA ASP A 11 15.62 0.49 -8.89
C ASP A 11 16.27 0.15 -7.53
N ASN A 12 16.55 1.17 -6.73
CA ASN A 12 17.08 1.06 -5.38
C ASN A 12 15.98 1.12 -4.29
N CYS A 13 14.71 0.91 -4.66
CA CYS A 13 13.63 0.92 -3.69
C CYS A 13 13.88 -0.13 -2.60
N THR A 14 13.44 0.21 -1.39
CA THR A 14 13.43 -0.74 -0.28
C THR A 14 12.02 -1.26 -0.09
N TYR A 15 11.90 -2.42 0.56
CA TYR A 15 10.61 -3.01 0.95
C TYR A 15 10.27 -2.58 2.37
N SER A 16 10.15 -1.26 2.56
CA SER A 16 9.90 -0.66 3.87
C SER A 16 8.46 -0.90 4.31
N ILE A 17 8.26 -1.05 5.61
CA ILE A 17 6.95 -1.34 6.22
C ILE A 17 6.60 -0.18 7.12
N TYR A 18 5.38 0.34 6.98
CA TYR A 18 4.90 1.47 7.76
C TYR A 18 3.66 1.08 8.55
N GLY A 19 3.52 1.70 9.73
CA GLY A 19 2.33 1.54 10.55
C GLY A 19 1.23 2.53 10.14
N MET A 20 0.08 2.00 9.75
CA MET A 20 -1.17 2.75 9.58
C MET A 20 -2.10 2.53 10.78
N THR A 21 -2.91 3.53 11.13
CA THR A 21 -4.06 3.32 12.01
C THR A 21 -5.12 2.47 11.30
N GLN A 22 -6.15 2.06 12.04
CA GLN A 22 -7.23 1.30 11.41
C GLN A 22 -7.98 2.18 10.40
N GLU A 23 -8.24 3.45 10.73
CA GLU A 23 -8.96 4.39 9.85
C GLU A 23 -8.16 4.68 8.58
N GLU A 24 -6.85 4.95 8.69
CA GLU A 24 -5.99 5.18 7.53
C GLU A 24 -5.94 3.94 6.63
N PHE A 25 -5.82 2.75 7.24
CA PHE A 25 -5.81 1.49 6.50
C PHE A 25 -7.12 1.27 5.74
N ASP A 26 -8.27 1.51 6.38
CA ASP A 26 -9.58 1.35 5.76
C ASP A 26 -9.83 2.38 4.64
N VAL A 27 -9.19 3.55 4.69
CA VAL A 27 -9.22 4.52 3.59
C VAL A 27 -8.39 4.03 2.39
N VAL A 28 -7.20 3.46 2.63
CA VAL A 28 -6.32 2.94 1.58
C VAL A 28 -6.91 1.67 0.95
N PHE A 29 -7.31 0.69 1.77
CA PHE A 29 -7.82 -0.61 1.37
C PHE A 29 -9.33 -0.70 1.64
N ALA A 30 -10.11 0.04 0.84
CA ALA A 30 -11.52 0.29 1.10
C ALA A 30 -12.44 -0.93 0.88
N GLU A 31 -12.04 -1.85 0.01
CA GLU A 31 -12.87 -3.00 -0.34
C GLU A 31 -12.67 -4.18 0.62
N ALA A 32 -13.73 -4.99 0.80
CA ALA A 32 -13.69 -6.11 1.73
C ALA A 32 -12.62 -7.15 1.34
N GLY A 33 -11.61 -7.28 2.22
CA GLY A 33 -10.48 -8.19 2.05
C GLY A 33 -9.43 -7.70 1.05
N GLN A 34 -9.49 -6.44 0.62
CA GLN A 34 -8.44 -5.82 -0.17
C GLN A 34 -7.16 -5.70 0.67
N ASP A 35 -6.04 -6.16 0.12
CA ASP A 35 -4.72 -6.08 0.75
C ASP A 35 -3.64 -5.59 -0.22
N VAL A 36 -4.03 -5.22 -1.44
CA VAL A 36 -3.17 -4.55 -2.43
C VAL A 36 -3.80 -3.23 -2.85
N GLU A 37 -3.00 -2.19 -2.99
CA GLU A 37 -3.44 -0.92 -3.58
C GLU A 37 -2.31 -0.28 -4.39
N PHE A 38 -2.69 0.60 -5.33
CA PHE A 38 -1.80 1.43 -6.11
C PHE A 38 -2.09 2.89 -5.76
N VAL A 39 -1.04 3.65 -5.43
CA VAL A 39 -1.21 5.06 -5.04
C VAL A 39 -1.92 5.86 -6.13
N GLU A 40 -1.72 5.51 -7.41
CA GLU A 40 -2.39 6.19 -8.52
C GLU A 40 -3.90 5.98 -8.51
N ASP A 41 -4.39 4.79 -8.12
CA ASP A 41 -5.82 4.54 -7.95
C ASP A 41 -6.39 5.27 -6.74
N LEU A 42 -5.59 5.35 -5.67
CA LEU A 42 -5.94 6.10 -4.48
C LEU A 42 -6.05 7.61 -4.79
N VAL A 43 -5.12 8.16 -5.57
CA VAL A 43 -5.15 9.56 -6.04
C VAL A 43 -6.33 9.80 -6.96
N ILE A 44 -6.68 8.87 -7.87
CA ILE A 44 -7.89 8.97 -8.69
C ILE A 44 -9.15 9.00 -7.82
N ARG A 45 -9.18 8.20 -6.74
CA ARG A 45 -10.35 8.07 -5.85
C ARG A 45 -10.53 9.26 -4.91
N LEU A 46 -9.45 9.77 -4.32
CA LEU A 46 -9.49 10.76 -3.24
C LEU A 46 -9.01 12.16 -3.66
N GLY A 47 -8.20 12.24 -4.72
CA GLY A 47 -7.46 13.45 -5.10
C GLY A 47 -6.08 13.52 -4.43
N ASP A 48 -5.15 14.18 -5.12
CA ASP A 48 -3.73 14.26 -4.72
C ASP A 48 -3.53 14.86 -3.31
N SER A 49 -4.23 15.95 -3.00
CA SER A 49 -4.10 16.63 -1.69
C SER A 49 -4.57 15.76 -0.52
N GLU A 50 -5.65 14.99 -0.71
CA GLU A 50 -6.17 14.10 0.33
C GLU A 50 -5.25 12.90 0.54
N VAL A 51 -4.67 12.35 -0.54
CA VAL A 51 -3.66 11.28 -0.44
C VAL A 51 -2.41 11.77 0.27
N ALA A 52 -1.94 12.98 -0.05
CA ALA A 52 -0.80 13.58 0.63
C ALA A 52 -1.07 13.76 2.13
N ALA A 53 -2.26 14.28 2.49
CA ALA A 53 -2.67 14.45 3.88
C ALA A 53 -2.82 13.12 4.63
N LEU A 54 -3.33 12.08 3.97
CA LEU A 54 -3.46 10.73 4.51
C LEU A 54 -2.10 10.08 4.79
N LEU A 55 -1.15 10.23 3.87
CA LEU A 55 0.15 9.55 3.96
C LEU A 55 1.20 10.32 4.77
N ALA A 56 1.10 11.65 4.88
CA ALA A 56 1.99 12.46 5.71
C ALA A 56 2.20 11.92 7.13
N PRO A 57 1.16 11.63 7.94
CA PRO A 57 1.35 11.08 9.28
C PRO A 57 1.92 9.66 9.28
N VAL A 58 1.70 8.88 8.21
CA VAL A 58 2.31 7.54 8.03
C VAL A 58 3.83 7.67 7.88
N TRP A 59 4.29 8.64 7.10
CA TRP A 59 5.72 8.93 6.93
C TRP A 59 6.37 9.49 8.19
N GLU A 60 5.68 10.39 8.89
CA GLU A 60 6.18 11.01 10.13
C GLU A 60 6.39 9.98 11.26
N ARG A 61 5.56 8.93 11.32
CA ARG A 61 5.75 7.81 12.26
C ARG A 61 6.99 6.97 11.97
N GLY A 62 7.51 7.04 10.74
CA GLY A 62 8.68 6.27 10.30
C GLY A 62 8.38 4.81 9.96
N ALA A 63 9.36 4.16 9.34
CA ALA A 63 9.27 2.74 9.03
C ALA A 63 9.39 1.90 10.31
N VAL A 64 8.63 0.81 10.36
CA VAL A 64 8.69 -0.19 11.42
C VAL A 64 9.92 -1.06 11.20
N ASP A 65 10.69 -1.30 12.26
CA ASP A 65 11.81 -2.23 12.23
C ASP A 65 11.31 -3.64 11.90
N LYS A 66 11.92 -4.28 10.90
CA LYS A 66 11.46 -5.60 10.40
C LYS A 66 11.29 -6.67 11.48
N PRO A 67 12.17 -6.78 12.49
CA PRO A 67 11.99 -7.76 13.58
C PRO A 67 10.72 -7.52 14.43
N ASP A 68 10.22 -6.28 14.46
CA ASP A 68 9.05 -5.90 15.26
C ASP A 68 7.73 -6.01 14.46
N VAL A 69 7.82 -6.36 13.17
CA VAL A 69 6.66 -6.53 12.31
C VAL A 69 5.93 -7.82 12.65
N ALA A 70 4.79 -7.68 13.33
CA ALA A 70 3.81 -8.74 13.51
C ALA A 70 2.85 -8.81 12.30
N GLY A 71 3.30 -9.47 11.22
CA GLY A 71 2.53 -9.65 9.99
C GLY A 71 2.46 -8.41 9.09
N ILE A 72 2.16 -8.63 7.81
CA ILE A 72 1.93 -7.58 6.80
C ILE A 72 0.45 -7.65 6.42
N HIS A 73 -0.24 -6.52 6.54
CA HIS A 73 -1.70 -6.43 6.39
C HIS A 73 -2.11 -5.90 5.02
N GLY A 74 -1.21 -5.21 4.33
CA GLY A 74 -1.43 -4.78 2.96
C GLY A 74 -0.14 -4.31 2.29
N THR A 75 -0.20 -4.15 0.98
CA THR A 75 0.88 -3.68 0.13
C THR A 75 0.40 -2.50 -0.71
N LEU A 76 1.10 -1.37 -0.62
CA LEU A 76 0.82 -0.17 -1.40
C LEU A 76 1.95 0.08 -2.42
N PHE A 77 1.60 0.07 -3.70
CA PHE A 77 2.53 0.31 -4.80
C PHE A 77 2.59 1.78 -5.22
N PHE A 78 3.80 2.29 -5.49
CA PHE A 78 4.05 3.63 -6.02
C PHE A 78 4.77 3.55 -7.38
N GLY A 79 4.20 4.11 -8.44
CA GLY A 79 4.84 4.18 -9.75
C GLY A 79 4.94 2.85 -10.50
N LEU A 80 4.32 1.78 -9.98
CA LEU A 80 4.41 0.42 -10.51
C LEU A 80 3.16 0.01 -11.30
N LEU A 81 2.63 0.91 -12.12
CA LEU A 81 1.40 0.72 -12.90
C LEU A 81 1.38 -0.58 -13.73
N TRP A 82 2.54 -1.02 -14.22
CA TRP A 82 2.66 -2.26 -15.00
C TRP A 82 2.30 -3.52 -14.21
N LYS A 83 2.30 -3.48 -12.86
CA LYS A 83 1.88 -4.60 -12.00
C LYS A 83 0.37 -4.74 -11.89
N LYS A 84 -0.41 -3.68 -12.18
CA LYS A 84 -1.88 -3.70 -12.01
C LYS A 84 -2.56 -4.86 -12.72
N LYS A 85 -2.05 -5.27 -13.89
CA LYS A 85 -2.57 -6.40 -14.66
C LYS A 85 -2.55 -7.74 -13.91
N TYR A 86 -1.67 -7.87 -12.91
CA TYR A 86 -1.59 -9.08 -12.08
C TYR A 86 -2.55 -9.04 -10.89
N TYR A 87 -3.09 -7.86 -10.55
CA TYR A 87 -3.94 -7.64 -9.37
C TYR A 87 -5.34 -7.12 -9.74
N PRO A 88 -6.13 -7.85 -10.56
CA PRO A 88 -7.44 -7.37 -11.01
C PRO A 88 -8.44 -7.18 -9.86
N THR A 89 -8.30 -7.95 -8.78
CA THR A 89 -9.18 -7.88 -7.60
C THR A 89 -8.56 -7.15 -6.42
N LYS A 90 -7.31 -6.68 -6.56
CA LYS A 90 -6.54 -6.03 -5.48
C LYS A 90 -6.42 -6.89 -4.20
N LYS A 91 -6.41 -8.21 -4.38
CA LYS A 91 -6.13 -9.21 -3.36
C LYS A 91 -4.91 -10.00 -3.77
N ASP A 92 -3.87 -10.03 -2.93
CA ASP A 92 -2.61 -10.69 -3.26
C ASP A 92 -2.81 -12.21 -3.44
N ALA A 93 -3.70 -12.81 -2.65
CA ALA A 93 -4.09 -14.22 -2.77
C ALA A 93 -4.81 -14.58 -4.09
N GLU A 94 -5.32 -13.59 -4.82
CA GLU A 94 -6.03 -13.75 -6.09
C GLU A 94 -5.21 -13.21 -7.28
N MET A 95 -3.90 -13.00 -7.08
CA MET A 95 -2.98 -12.57 -8.12
C MET A 95 -2.99 -13.51 -9.33
N VAL A 96 -3.01 -12.93 -10.52
CA VAL A 96 -3.01 -13.68 -11.79
C VAL A 96 -1.61 -13.70 -12.38
N ALA A 97 -1.02 -14.89 -12.50
CA ALA A 97 0.21 -15.09 -13.25
C ALA A 97 -0.10 -15.04 -14.75
N VAL A 98 0.45 -14.05 -15.45
CA VAL A 98 0.44 -14.03 -16.92
C VAL A 98 1.76 -14.62 -17.38
N ILE A 99 1.72 -15.89 -17.79
CA ILE A 99 2.86 -16.64 -18.35
C ILE A 99 2.92 -16.43 -19.85
#